data_AF-A0AA91Q2V6-F1
#
_entry.id   AF-A0AA91Q2V6-F1
#
_cell.length_a   1.000
_cell.length_b   1.000
_cell.length_c   1.000
_cell.angle_alpha   90.00
_cell.angle_beta   90.00
_cell.angle_gamma   90.00
#
_symmetry.space_group_name_H-M   'P 1'
#
loop_
_entity.id
_entity.type
_entity.pdbx_description
1 polymer ?
#
loop_
_entity_poly.entity_id
_entity_poly.type
_entity_poly.pdbx_seq_one_letter_code
_entity_poly.pdbx_strand_id
1 'polypeptide(L)'
;MSVLNNTLFEAQGVSAFKIPPGTVSLSKWNPDSSNVVWKGNIRLIEQESTETPASAAVFEGLRLKLELFNKPKSGSEDVPWAEVWYNPMSELDSQYRIANDGEDTIRMSDESSKYYKIITQLPGTGYHPLDSKSNDKGLVLQVALGLKFDDSYAAVSFSEALGIYRKRFRSYQNTFSYDQHLSELQQKIMDNLRLPQEEAEKSPAPDFDDDEFGGFVGASYD
;
A
#
# COMPACT_ATOMS: atom_id res chain seq x y z
N MET A 1 16.55 -0.17 0.95
CA MET A 1 15.19 -0.76 0.89
C MET A 1 15.26 -2.28 0.76
N SER A 2 15.23 -2.97 1.90
CA SER A 2 15.01 -4.42 1.96
C SER A 2 13.51 -4.71 1.98
N VAL A 3 13.08 -5.78 1.33
CA VAL A 3 11.68 -6.24 1.35
C VAL A 3 11.65 -7.62 1.99
N LEU A 4 10.88 -7.74 3.08
CA LEU A 4 10.60 -9.01 3.74
C LEU A 4 9.40 -9.66 3.06
N ASN A 5 9.57 -10.91 2.62
CA ASN A 5 8.50 -11.72 2.05
C ASN A 5 8.03 -12.76 3.08
N ASN A 6 6.73 -12.80 3.34
CA ASN A 6 6.10 -13.77 4.22
C ASN A 6 4.99 -14.52 3.47
N THR A 7 5.08 -15.84 3.39
CA THR A 7 4.04 -16.65 2.73
C THR A 7 2.89 -16.90 3.70
N LEU A 8 1.75 -16.27 3.45
CA LEU A 8 0.55 -16.41 4.28
C LEU A 8 -0.25 -17.66 3.94
N PHE A 9 -0.17 -18.13 2.70
CA PHE A 9 -0.94 -19.26 2.20
C PHE A 9 -0.29 -19.88 0.97
N GLU A 10 -0.35 -21.20 0.83
CA GLU A 10 0.00 -21.93 -0.39
C GLU A 10 -1.00 -23.07 -0.61
N ALA A 11 -1.47 -23.24 -1.84
CA ALA A 11 -2.36 -24.34 -2.20
C ALA A 11 -2.04 -24.93 -3.57
N GLN A 12 -2.38 -26.21 -3.71
CA GLN A 12 -2.28 -26.98 -4.95
C GLN A 12 -3.67 -27.25 -5.50
N GLY A 13 -3.76 -27.57 -6.79
CA GLY A 13 -5.04 -27.93 -7.40
C GLY A 13 -5.96 -26.72 -7.56
N VAL A 14 -5.42 -25.65 -8.13
CA VAL A 14 -6.17 -24.42 -8.44
C VAL A 14 -6.26 -24.26 -9.95
N SER A 15 -7.42 -23.86 -10.45
CA SER A 15 -7.68 -23.65 -11.87
C SER A 15 -8.07 -22.20 -12.13
N ALA A 16 -7.61 -21.63 -13.24
CA ALA A 16 -8.06 -20.33 -13.74
C ALA A 16 -8.80 -20.49 -15.08
N PHE A 17 -9.90 -19.77 -15.26
CA PHE A 17 -10.76 -19.81 -16.45
C PHE A 17 -11.11 -18.40 -16.92
N LYS A 18 -11.50 -18.28 -18.19
CA LYS A 18 -11.85 -16.97 -18.78
C LYS A 18 -13.18 -16.49 -18.22
N ILE A 19 -13.25 -15.21 -17.87
CA ILE A 19 -14.50 -14.55 -17.49
C ILE A 19 -14.77 -13.37 -18.41
N PRO A 20 -16.05 -13.06 -18.70
CA PRO A 20 -16.40 -11.83 -19.38
C PRO A 20 -16.04 -10.61 -18.51
N PRO A 21 -15.74 -9.46 -19.11
CA PRO A 21 -15.54 -8.22 -18.36
C PRO A 21 -16.82 -7.84 -17.61
N GLY A 22 -16.66 -7.20 -16.45
CA GLY A 22 -17.76 -6.70 -15.62
C GLY A 22 -17.84 -7.37 -14.25
N THR A 23 -19.04 -7.33 -13.68
CA THR A 23 -19.32 -7.78 -12.31
C THR A 23 -19.25 -9.30 -12.16
N VAL A 24 -18.92 -9.74 -10.96
CA VAL A 24 -18.86 -11.17 -10.61
C VAL A 24 -20.24 -11.83 -10.76
N SER A 25 -20.34 -12.89 -11.57
CA SER A 25 -21.54 -13.73 -11.68
C SER A 25 -21.19 -15.10 -12.24
N LEU A 26 -21.37 -16.16 -11.46
CA LEU A 26 -20.99 -17.52 -11.89
C LEU A 26 -21.81 -17.99 -13.07
N SER A 27 -23.08 -17.56 -13.15
CA SER A 27 -23.97 -17.86 -14.28
C SER A 27 -23.38 -17.45 -15.64
N LYS A 28 -22.54 -16.40 -15.67
CA LYS A 28 -21.90 -15.88 -16.90
C LYS A 28 -20.48 -16.41 -17.11
N TRP A 29 -19.91 -17.06 -16.11
CA TRP A 29 -18.48 -17.39 -16.07
C TRP A 29 -18.14 -18.73 -16.74
N ASN A 30 -19.15 -19.58 -16.97
CA ASN A 30 -18.99 -20.90 -17.59
C ASN A 30 -17.74 -21.67 -17.09
N PRO A 31 -17.76 -22.21 -15.86
CA PRO A 31 -16.59 -22.82 -15.22
C PRO A 31 -16.25 -24.23 -15.72
N ASP A 32 -16.73 -24.60 -16.91
CA ASP A 32 -16.48 -25.90 -17.54
C ASP A 32 -14.99 -26.10 -17.85
N SER A 33 -14.56 -27.35 -17.91
CA SER A 33 -13.16 -27.72 -18.19
C SER A 33 -12.64 -27.17 -19.52
N SER A 34 -13.52 -26.95 -20.50
CA SER A 34 -13.20 -26.34 -21.80
C SER A 34 -12.84 -24.85 -21.72
N ASN A 35 -13.22 -24.16 -20.64
CA ASN A 35 -12.95 -22.73 -20.43
C ASN A 35 -11.74 -22.47 -19.50
N VAL A 36 -11.16 -23.54 -18.94
CA VAL A 36 -9.95 -23.46 -18.11
C VAL A 36 -8.75 -23.13 -18.99
N VAL A 37 -8.05 -22.05 -18.64
CA VAL A 37 -6.83 -21.59 -19.35
C VAL A 37 -5.56 -21.97 -18.64
N TRP A 38 -5.65 -22.28 -17.34
CA TRP A 38 -4.50 -22.64 -16.53
C TRP A 38 -4.91 -23.50 -15.33
N LYS A 39 -4.03 -24.42 -14.94
CA LYS A 39 -4.15 -25.21 -13.71
C LYS A 39 -2.78 -25.37 -13.08
N GLY A 40 -2.68 -25.14 -11.78
CA GLY A 40 -1.42 -25.20 -11.06
C GLY A 40 -1.58 -24.94 -9.57
N ASN A 41 -0.61 -24.23 -9.02
CA ASN A 41 -0.52 -23.89 -7.60
C ASN A 41 -0.57 -22.39 -7.42
N ILE A 42 -1.01 -21.96 -6.24
CA ILE A 42 -0.99 -20.56 -5.87
C ILE A 42 -0.27 -20.36 -4.55
N ARG A 43 0.35 -19.19 -4.38
CA ARG A 43 0.84 -18.73 -3.09
C ARG A 43 0.51 -17.27 -2.86
N LEU A 44 0.13 -16.97 -1.62
CA LEU A 44 -0.18 -15.64 -1.16
C LEU A 44 1.01 -15.14 -0.33
N ILE A 45 1.69 -14.13 -0.85
CA ILE A 45 2.92 -13.57 -0.29
C ILE A 45 2.64 -12.16 0.15
N GLU A 46 2.86 -11.89 1.42
CA GLU A 46 2.89 -10.55 1.97
C GLU A 46 4.30 -9.98 1.83
N GLN A 47 4.40 -8.73 1.40
CA GLN A 47 5.65 -8.01 1.24
C GLN A 47 5.63 -6.77 2.12
N GLU A 48 6.63 -6.65 2.99
CA GLU A 48 6.81 -5.53 3.91
C GLU A 48 8.17 -4.87 3.67
N SER A 49 8.15 -3.56 3.42
CA SER A 49 9.35 -2.76 3.23
C SER A 49 9.91 -2.32 4.59
N THR A 50 11.17 -2.66 4.88
CA THR A 50 11.80 -2.36 6.17
C THR A 50 12.16 -0.89 6.35
N GLU A 51 12.21 -0.13 5.26
CA GLU A 51 12.58 1.28 5.22
C GLU A 51 11.56 2.01 4.34
N THR A 52 10.53 2.57 4.96
CA THR A 52 9.52 3.37 4.25
C THR A 52 9.76 4.84 4.61
N PRO A 53 10.15 5.72 3.67
CA PRO A 53 10.34 7.13 3.98
C PRO A 53 9.02 7.75 4.45
N ALA A 54 9.09 8.79 5.28
CA ALA A 54 7.88 9.46 5.80
C ALA A 54 6.96 10.04 4.70
N SER A 55 7.50 10.25 3.49
CA SER A 55 6.76 10.72 2.32
C SER A 55 6.23 9.60 1.40
N ALA A 56 6.55 8.34 1.68
CA ALA A 56 6.05 7.23 0.88
C ALA A 56 4.55 7.05 1.11
N ALA A 57 3.86 6.47 0.13
CA ALA A 57 2.48 6.08 0.33
C ALA A 57 2.40 4.78 1.15
N VAL A 58 1.32 4.61 1.90
CA VAL A 58 1.05 3.41 2.74
C VAL A 58 1.28 2.09 1.98
N PHE A 59 0.92 2.06 0.70
CA PHE A 59 1.03 0.87 -0.15
C PHE A 59 2.46 0.48 -0.51
N GLU A 60 3.44 1.37 -0.33
CA GLU A 60 4.85 1.06 -0.57
C GLU A 60 5.45 0.28 0.60
N GLY A 61 4.88 0.47 1.79
CA GLY A 61 5.31 -0.17 3.02
C GLY A 61 4.80 -1.59 3.21
N LEU A 62 3.53 -1.85 2.85
CA LEU A 62 2.91 -3.18 2.98
C LEU A 62 2.04 -3.49 1.77
N ARG A 63 2.24 -4.67 1.17
CA ARG A 63 1.46 -5.12 0.00
C ARG A 63 1.29 -6.63 -0.07
N LEU A 64 0.26 -7.10 -0.75
CA LEU A 64 0.02 -8.53 -0.97
C LEU A 64 0.21 -8.89 -2.45
N LYS A 65 0.89 -10.01 -2.68
CA LYS A 65 1.07 -10.64 -3.99
C LYS A 65 0.48 -12.04 -3.96
N LEU A 66 -0.50 -12.31 -4.83
CA LEU A 66 -0.92 -13.66 -5.15
C LEU A 66 -0.20 -14.11 -6.43
N GLU A 67 0.58 -15.17 -6.32
CA GLU A 67 1.34 -15.75 -7.42
C GLU A 67 0.69 -17.06 -7.88
N LEU A 68 0.41 -17.17 -9.17
CA LEU A 68 -0.02 -18.40 -9.83
C LEU A 68 1.21 -19.01 -10.47
N PHE A 69 1.56 -20.26 -10.12
CA PHE A 69 2.80 -20.88 -10.56
C PHE A 69 2.66 -22.38 -10.79
N ASN A 70 3.59 -22.91 -11.59
CA ASN A 70 3.68 -24.34 -11.86
C ASN A 70 4.94 -24.91 -11.21
N LYS A 71 4.79 -26.04 -10.50
CA LYS A 71 5.93 -26.81 -9.99
C LYS A 71 6.48 -27.71 -11.10
N PRO A 72 7.70 -27.48 -11.61
CA PRO A 72 8.28 -28.34 -12.62
C PRO A 72 8.59 -29.73 -12.03
N LYS A 73 8.47 -30.78 -12.85
CA LYS A 73 8.70 -32.17 -12.42
C LYS A 73 10.15 -32.48 -12.05
N SER A 74 11.09 -31.62 -12.45
CA SER A 74 12.54 -31.87 -12.44
C SER A 74 13.30 -31.11 -11.34
N GLY A 75 12.61 -30.56 -10.33
CA GLY A 75 13.26 -29.86 -9.21
C GLY A 75 13.88 -28.51 -9.57
N SER A 76 13.47 -27.92 -10.71
CA SER A 76 13.75 -26.51 -11.03
C SER A 76 12.91 -25.58 -10.15
N GLU A 77 13.30 -24.30 -10.12
CA GLU A 77 12.53 -23.28 -9.44
C GLU A 77 11.09 -23.19 -9.97
N ASP A 78 10.18 -22.82 -9.08
CA ASP A 78 8.78 -22.58 -9.40
C ASP A 78 8.67 -21.56 -10.55
N VAL A 79 7.92 -21.90 -11.60
CA VAL A 79 7.74 -21.02 -12.76
C VAL A 79 6.47 -20.20 -12.57
N PRO A 80 6.55 -18.87 -12.33
CA PRO A 80 5.38 -18.04 -12.20
C PRO A 80 4.68 -17.92 -13.56
N TRP A 81 3.36 -18.06 -13.54
CA TRP A 81 2.48 -17.94 -14.70
C TRP A 81 1.78 -16.58 -14.74
N ALA A 82 1.33 -16.10 -13.58
CA ALA A 82 0.74 -14.78 -13.42
C ALA A 82 0.94 -14.27 -11.99
N GLU A 83 0.88 -12.95 -11.83
CA GLU A 83 0.86 -12.30 -10.53
C GLU A 83 -0.39 -11.41 -10.38
N VAL A 84 -0.89 -11.31 -9.15
CA VAL A 84 -2.00 -10.45 -8.78
C VAL A 84 -1.56 -9.66 -7.56
N TRP A 85 -1.61 -8.33 -7.67
CA TRP A 85 -1.30 -7.44 -6.55
C TRP A 85 -2.59 -7.02 -5.86
N TYR A 86 -2.59 -6.97 -4.53
CA TYR A 86 -3.79 -6.69 -3.75
C TYR A 86 -3.48 -5.86 -2.50
N ASN A 87 -4.17 -4.72 -2.37
CA ASN A 87 -4.34 -3.98 -1.13
C ASN A 87 -5.83 -3.56 -1.06
N PRO A 88 -6.48 -3.59 0.12
CA PRO A 88 -7.87 -3.19 0.30
C PRO A 88 -8.04 -1.66 0.31
N MET A 89 -7.61 -0.99 -0.77
CA MET A 89 -7.54 0.48 -0.84
C MET A 89 -8.95 1.12 -0.94
N SER A 90 -9.89 0.42 -1.56
CA SER A 90 -11.28 0.83 -1.74
C SER A 90 -12.05 0.95 -0.42
N GLU A 91 -11.73 0.08 0.55
CA GLU A 91 -12.36 0.07 1.88
C GLU A 91 -11.96 1.28 2.75
N LEU A 92 -10.92 2.01 2.34
CA LEU A 92 -10.20 2.98 3.18
C LEU A 92 -10.20 4.40 2.59
N ASP A 93 -11.07 4.66 1.61
CA ASP A 93 -11.19 5.94 0.89
C ASP A 93 -9.83 6.47 0.37
N SER A 94 -8.97 5.53 -0.06
CA SER A 94 -7.65 5.83 -0.58
C SER A 94 -7.77 6.39 -1.99
N GLN A 95 -6.95 7.39 -2.32
CA GLN A 95 -6.87 7.92 -3.68
C GLN A 95 -6.28 6.91 -4.68
N TYR A 96 -5.75 5.77 -4.22
CA TYR A 96 -5.06 4.80 -5.08
C TYR A 96 -5.88 3.55 -5.36
N ARG A 97 -5.72 3.02 -6.57
CA ARG A 97 -6.34 1.76 -7.05
C ARG A 97 -5.31 0.90 -7.77
N ILE A 98 -5.45 -0.41 -7.73
CA ILE A 98 -4.50 -1.32 -8.40
C ILE A 98 -5.06 -1.79 -9.75
N ALA A 99 -6.36 -2.11 -9.80
CA ALA A 99 -6.98 -2.56 -11.04
C ALA A 99 -7.31 -1.37 -11.96
N ASN A 100 -7.12 -1.58 -13.26
CA ASN A 100 -7.41 -0.60 -14.31
C ASN A 100 -8.92 -0.30 -14.42
N ASP A 101 -9.79 -1.23 -13.98
CA ASP A 101 -11.24 -1.03 -13.90
C ASP A 101 -11.69 -0.31 -12.61
N GLY A 102 -10.75 -0.09 -11.67
CA GLY A 102 -11.00 0.55 -10.38
C GLY A 102 -11.66 -0.35 -9.34
N GLU A 103 -11.93 -1.61 -9.65
CA GLU A 103 -12.42 -2.57 -8.66
C GLU A 103 -11.26 -3.20 -7.85
N ASP A 104 -11.61 -3.99 -6.84
CA ASP A 104 -10.63 -4.82 -6.13
C ASP A 104 -10.08 -5.92 -7.05
N THR A 105 -8.77 -6.14 -6.99
CA THR A 105 -8.08 -7.14 -7.81
C THR A 105 -8.36 -8.57 -7.41
N ILE A 106 -8.84 -8.82 -6.18
CA ILE A 106 -9.26 -10.14 -5.69
C ILE A 106 -10.63 -9.99 -5.06
N ARG A 107 -11.64 -10.64 -5.67
CA ARG A 107 -13.02 -10.59 -5.20
C ARG A 107 -13.63 -11.98 -5.19
N MET A 108 -14.13 -12.41 -4.03
CA MET A 108 -14.88 -13.66 -3.90
C MET A 108 -16.23 -13.54 -4.61
N SER A 109 -16.73 -14.65 -5.15
CA SER A 109 -18.09 -14.72 -5.69
C SER A 109 -19.11 -14.80 -4.56
N ASP A 110 -20.19 -14.02 -4.67
CA ASP A 110 -21.32 -14.06 -3.72
C ASP A 110 -22.07 -15.40 -3.77
N GLU A 111 -21.97 -16.12 -4.89
CA GLU A 111 -22.66 -17.38 -5.12
C GLU A 111 -21.89 -18.59 -4.54
N SER A 112 -20.57 -18.49 -4.37
CA SER A 112 -19.75 -19.60 -3.86
C SER A 112 -18.37 -19.17 -3.38
N SER A 113 -17.97 -19.65 -2.20
CA SER A 113 -16.66 -19.43 -1.60
C SER A 113 -15.49 -20.11 -2.35
N LYS A 114 -15.78 -20.99 -3.31
CA LYS A 114 -14.75 -21.67 -4.12
C LYS A 114 -14.25 -20.83 -5.29
N TYR A 115 -14.97 -19.76 -5.63
CA TYR A 115 -14.76 -19.00 -6.85
C TYR A 115 -14.39 -17.56 -6.54
N TYR A 116 -13.37 -17.07 -7.25
CA TYR A 116 -12.88 -15.69 -7.10
C TYR A 116 -12.70 -15.07 -8.49
N LYS A 117 -13.00 -13.78 -8.62
CA LYS A 117 -12.48 -12.93 -9.71
C LYS A 117 -11.11 -12.44 -9.29
N ILE A 118 -10.13 -12.63 -10.15
CA ILE A 118 -8.78 -12.11 -9.97
C ILE A 118 -8.38 -11.26 -11.18
N ILE A 119 -7.69 -10.15 -10.93
CA ILE A 119 -7.12 -9.28 -11.96
C ILE A 119 -5.63 -9.55 -12.04
N THR A 120 -5.25 -10.38 -13.01
CA THR A 120 -3.87 -10.84 -13.22
C THR A 120 -3.05 -9.90 -14.08
N GLN A 121 -1.75 -9.91 -13.84
CA GLN A 121 -0.69 -9.26 -14.61
C GLN A 121 0.35 -10.30 -15.02
N LEU A 122 1.17 -9.95 -16.02
CA LEU A 122 2.28 -10.81 -16.42
C LEU A 122 3.30 -10.91 -15.26
N PRO A 123 3.94 -12.07 -15.05
CA PRO A 123 4.96 -12.22 -14.02
C PRO A 123 6.08 -11.18 -14.15
N GLY A 124 6.49 -10.59 -13.03
CA GLY A 124 7.60 -9.65 -12.99
C GLY A 124 7.27 -8.25 -13.48
N THR A 125 5.99 -7.95 -13.78
CA THR A 125 5.56 -6.58 -14.06
C THR A 125 5.75 -5.67 -12.85
N GLY A 126 5.59 -6.20 -11.63
CA GLY A 126 5.76 -5.45 -10.39
C GLY A 126 4.48 -4.73 -9.96
N TYR A 127 4.60 -3.96 -8.87
CA TYR A 127 3.46 -3.32 -8.23
C TYR A 127 3.25 -1.88 -8.74
N HIS A 128 2.13 -1.64 -9.43
CA HIS A 128 1.80 -0.36 -10.07
C HIS A 128 0.43 0.19 -9.64
N PRO A 129 0.31 0.74 -8.42
CA PRO A 129 -0.91 1.43 -8.01
C PRO A 129 -1.09 2.74 -8.81
N LEU A 130 -2.32 3.00 -9.23
CA LEU A 130 -2.74 4.18 -9.98
C LEU A 130 -3.34 5.20 -9.03
N ASP A 131 -3.01 6.47 -9.21
CA ASP A 131 -3.72 7.57 -8.56
C ASP A 131 -5.06 7.79 -9.28
N SER A 132 -6.14 7.90 -8.53
CA SER A 132 -7.48 8.14 -9.06
C SER A 132 -7.65 9.57 -9.58
N LYS A 133 -6.78 10.50 -9.15
CA LYS A 133 -6.74 11.89 -9.64
C LYS A 133 -5.96 12.03 -10.93
N SER A 134 -5.03 11.13 -11.22
CA SER A 134 -4.35 11.11 -12.52
C SER A 134 -5.25 10.40 -13.54
N ASN A 135 -5.39 10.99 -14.73
CA ASN A 135 -6.18 10.41 -15.81
C ASN A 135 -5.37 9.35 -16.60
N ASP A 136 -4.28 8.89 -16.02
CA ASP A 136 -3.38 7.92 -16.60
C ASP A 136 -4.00 6.53 -16.42
N LYS A 137 -4.57 6.00 -17.50
CA LYS A 137 -4.92 4.58 -17.54
C LYS A 137 -3.65 3.78 -17.37
N GLY A 138 -3.68 2.79 -16.46
CA GLY A 138 -2.50 2.02 -16.09
C GLY A 138 -1.79 1.43 -17.30
N LEU A 139 -0.47 1.65 -17.35
CA LEU A 139 0.42 1.23 -18.43
C LEU A 139 0.62 -0.29 -18.49
N VAL A 140 0.09 -1.03 -17.50
CA VAL A 140 0.27 -2.48 -17.37
C VAL A 140 -0.94 -3.22 -17.92
N LEU A 141 -0.68 -4.23 -18.74
CA LEU A 141 -1.70 -5.15 -19.23
C LEU A 141 -2.27 -5.97 -18.07
N GLN A 142 -3.58 -5.84 -17.84
CA GLN A 142 -4.30 -6.57 -16.82
C GLN A 142 -5.39 -7.44 -17.47
N VAL A 143 -5.55 -8.66 -16.98
CA VAL A 143 -6.54 -9.62 -17.47
C VAL A 143 -7.37 -10.14 -16.30
N ALA A 144 -8.69 -10.03 -16.42
CA ALA A 144 -9.64 -10.58 -15.46
C ALA A 144 -9.81 -12.09 -15.72
N LEU A 145 -9.59 -12.89 -14.68
CA LEU A 145 -9.77 -14.34 -14.70
C LEU A 145 -10.65 -14.78 -13.54
N GLY A 146 -11.35 -15.89 -13.74
CA GLY A 146 -12.00 -16.61 -12.65
C GLY A 146 -11.04 -17.64 -12.09
N LEU A 147 -10.90 -17.68 -10.77
CA LEU A 147 -10.10 -18.65 -10.02
C LEU A 147 -11.04 -19.63 -9.32
N LYS A 148 -10.73 -20.92 -9.38
CA LYS A 148 -11.46 -21.99 -8.72
C LYS A 148 -10.51 -22.88 -7.94
N PHE A 149 -10.87 -23.13 -6.68
CA PHE A 149 -10.23 -24.14 -5.86
C PHE A 149 -10.89 -25.51 -6.08
N ASP A 150 -10.07 -26.54 -6.33
CA ASP A 150 -10.58 -27.91 -6.37
C ASP A 150 -11.07 -28.35 -4.97
N ASP A 151 -10.30 -28.00 -3.93
CA ASP A 151 -10.63 -28.27 -2.53
C ASP A 151 -11.36 -27.10 -1.85
N SER A 152 -12.47 -27.41 -1.18
CA SER A 152 -13.26 -26.42 -0.42
C SER A 152 -12.50 -25.91 0.80
N TYR A 153 -11.71 -26.77 1.45
CA TYR A 153 -10.96 -26.39 2.65
C TYR A 153 -9.87 -25.37 2.29
N ALA A 154 -9.11 -25.63 1.23
CA ALA A 154 -8.17 -24.65 0.67
C ALA A 154 -8.82 -23.29 0.34
N ALA A 155 -10.05 -23.30 -0.21
CA ALA A 155 -10.77 -22.06 -0.50
C ALA A 155 -11.13 -21.26 0.77
N VAL A 156 -11.52 -21.94 1.84
CA VAL A 156 -11.82 -21.32 3.14
C VAL A 156 -10.53 -20.76 3.75
N SER A 157 -9.46 -21.54 3.81
CA SER A 157 -8.17 -21.09 4.34
C SER A 157 -7.60 -19.90 3.55
N PHE A 158 -7.81 -19.85 2.23
CA PHE A 158 -7.45 -18.69 1.42
C PHE A 158 -8.23 -17.44 1.82
N SER A 159 -9.54 -17.57 2.04
CA SER A 159 -10.38 -16.46 2.51
C SER A 159 -9.97 -15.94 3.89
N GLU A 160 -9.57 -16.85 4.79
CA GLU A 160 -9.06 -16.51 6.11
C GLU A 160 -7.74 -15.75 6.02
N ALA A 161 -6.80 -16.23 5.19
CA ALA A 161 -5.52 -15.57 4.96
C ALA A 161 -5.70 -14.15 4.40
N LEU A 162 -6.61 -13.96 3.43
CA LEU A 162 -6.99 -12.64 2.94
C LEU A 162 -7.60 -11.77 4.05
N GLY A 163 -8.47 -12.33 4.88
CA GLY A 163 -9.08 -11.62 6.00
C GLY A 163 -8.08 -11.16 7.07
N ILE A 164 -7.09 -12.01 7.38
CA ILE A 164 -5.97 -11.66 8.28
C ILE A 164 -5.17 -10.52 7.68
N TYR A 165 -4.80 -10.61 6.41
CA TYR A 165 -4.07 -9.55 5.72
C TYR A 165 -4.84 -8.23 5.72
N ARG A 166 -6.15 -8.23 5.39
CA ARG A 166 -6.98 -7.01 5.41
C ARG A 166 -6.96 -6.32 6.77
N LYS A 167 -7.10 -7.09 7.86
CA LYS A 167 -7.02 -6.55 9.23
C LYS A 167 -5.66 -5.95 9.53
N ARG A 168 -4.58 -6.65 9.14
CA ARG A 168 -3.21 -6.16 9.33
C ARG A 168 -2.94 -4.90 8.52
N PHE A 169 -3.32 -4.87 7.24
CA PHE A 169 -3.15 -3.71 6.38
C PHE A 169 -3.89 -2.50 6.91
N ARG A 170 -5.13 -2.68 7.40
CA ARG A 170 -5.88 -1.60 8.06
C ARG A 170 -5.17 -1.07 9.29
N SER A 171 -4.64 -1.95 10.14
CA SER A 171 -3.85 -1.56 11.30
C SER A 171 -2.60 -0.78 10.89
N TYR A 172 -1.89 -1.28 9.88
CA TYR A 172 -0.69 -0.65 9.33
C TYR A 172 -0.99 0.75 8.79
N GLN A 173 -2.05 0.90 7.98
CA GLN A 173 -2.48 2.18 7.45
C GLN A 173 -2.83 3.18 8.55
N ASN A 174 -3.55 2.73 9.58
CA ASN A 174 -3.89 3.60 10.70
C ASN A 174 -2.62 4.12 11.39
N THR A 175 -1.70 3.22 11.77
CA THR A 175 -0.41 3.60 12.37
C THR A 175 0.36 4.55 11.47
N PHE A 176 0.48 4.23 10.18
CA PHE A 176 1.15 5.08 9.20
C PHE A 176 0.56 6.48 9.13
N SER A 177 -0.77 6.59 9.09
CA SER A 177 -1.47 7.89 9.04
C SER A 177 -1.27 8.68 10.33
N TYR A 178 -1.30 8.02 11.48
CA TYR A 178 -1.01 8.65 12.77
C TYR A 178 0.43 9.18 12.83
N ASP A 179 1.41 8.39 12.38
CA ASP A 179 2.83 8.79 12.38
C ASP A 179 3.09 9.95 11.42
N GLN A 180 2.42 9.97 10.26
CA GLN A 180 2.46 11.07 9.31
C GLN A 180 1.91 12.35 9.94
N HIS A 181 0.71 12.28 10.55
CA HIS A 181 0.10 13.43 11.23
C HIS A 181 0.97 13.95 12.39
N LEU A 182 1.59 13.06 13.15
CA LEU A 182 2.49 13.43 14.24
C LEU A 182 3.74 14.16 13.70
N SER A 183 4.31 13.65 12.61
CA SER A 183 5.46 14.25 11.94
C SER A 183 5.12 15.65 11.40
N GLU A 184 3.96 15.81 10.77
CA GLU A 184 3.49 17.11 10.29
C GLU A 184 3.25 18.10 11.44
N LEU A 185 2.70 17.64 12.58
CA LEU A 185 2.53 18.47 13.77
C LEU A 185 3.88 18.90 14.36
N GLN A 186 4.82 17.98 14.48
CA GLN A 186 6.18 18.30 14.94
C GLN A 186 6.85 19.32 14.02
N GLN A 187 6.72 19.15 12.70
CA GLN A 187 7.26 20.10 11.73
C GLN A 187 6.60 21.48 11.87
N LYS A 188 5.27 21.55 11.99
CA LYS A 188 4.56 22.83 12.23
C LYS A 188 5.00 23.50 13.53
N ILE A 189 5.20 22.74 14.61
CA ILE A 189 5.70 23.26 15.88
C ILE A 189 7.11 23.82 15.71
N MET A 190 8.00 23.08 15.04
CA MET A 190 9.36 23.51 14.75
C MET A 190 9.40 24.76 13.86
N ASP A 191 8.56 24.83 12.83
CA ASP A 191 8.46 25.99 11.94
C ASP A 191 7.89 27.22 12.66
N ASN A 192 6.94 27.04 13.58
CA ASN A 192 6.46 28.13 14.44
C ASN A 192 7.46 28.57 15.53
N LEU A 193 8.37 27.69 15.95
CA LEU A 193 9.46 28.00 16.89
C LEU A 193 10.68 28.62 16.20
N ARG A 194 10.79 28.52 14.88
CA ARG A 194 11.79 29.25 14.09
C ARG A 194 11.37 30.72 14.04
N LEU A 195 11.96 31.52 14.93
CA LEU A 195 11.91 32.97 14.84
C LEU A 195 12.37 33.40 13.43
N PRO A 196 11.66 34.31 12.74
CA PRO A 196 12.19 34.92 11.54
C PRO A 196 13.53 35.58 11.88
N GLN A 197 14.61 35.13 11.24
CA GLN A 197 15.93 35.78 11.28
C GLN A 197 15.93 37.04 10.39
N GLU A 198 14.94 37.90 10.54
CA GLU A 198 14.97 39.26 10.03
C GLU A 198 14.69 40.16 11.23
N GLU A 199 15.58 41.14 11.47
CA GLU A 199 15.62 42.07 12.62
C GLU A 199 16.52 41.72 13.83
N ALA A 200 17.73 41.19 13.60
CA ALA A 200 18.82 41.30 14.59
C ALA A 200 20.16 41.84 14.04
N GLU A 201 20.14 42.46 12.86
CA GLU A 201 21.28 43.22 12.33
C GLU A 201 20.83 44.60 11.83
N LYS A 202 20.53 45.52 12.77
CA LYS A 202 20.70 46.98 12.64
C LYS A 202 20.18 47.70 13.88
N SER A 203 20.88 47.52 14.99
CA SER A 203 20.93 48.56 16.03
C SER A 203 22.32 49.15 15.93
N PRO A 204 22.50 50.41 15.47
CA PRO A 204 23.73 51.12 15.77
C PRO A 204 23.83 51.19 17.30
N ALA A 205 24.99 50.85 17.85
CA ALA A 205 25.27 51.11 19.25
C ALA A 205 24.93 52.58 19.56
N PRO A 206 24.26 52.90 20.67
CA PRO A 206 24.26 54.29 21.13
C PRO A 206 25.71 54.62 21.48
N ASP A 207 26.30 55.54 20.71
CA ASP A 207 27.50 56.26 21.12
C ASP A 207 27.17 56.93 22.45
N PHE A 208 27.67 56.36 23.54
CA PHE A 208 27.76 57.04 24.82
C PHE A 208 28.92 58.02 24.71
N ASP A 209 28.65 59.17 24.09
CA ASP A 209 29.52 60.33 24.26
C ASP A 209 29.36 60.81 25.70
N ASP A 210 30.45 60.65 26.45
CA ASP A 210 30.74 61.23 27.75
C ASP A 210 30.59 62.75 27.66
N ASP A 211 29.43 63.30 28.04
CA ASP A 211 29.33 64.72 28.37
C ASP A 211 28.32 64.97 29.51
N GLU A 212 28.85 65.63 30.54
CA GLU A 212 28.14 66.42 31.55
C GLU A 212 27.60 65.69 32.81
N PHE A 213 28.57 65.20 33.61
CA PHE A 213 28.41 64.96 35.05
C PHE A 213 28.11 66.29 35.79
N GLY A 214 26.84 66.69 35.81
CA GLY A 214 26.33 67.80 36.61
C GLY A 214 26.47 67.49 38.10
N GLY A 215 27.35 68.22 38.78
CA GLY A 215 27.67 68.03 40.19
C GLY A 215 26.47 68.21 41.12
N PHE A 216 26.12 67.15 41.85
CA PHE A 216 25.21 67.24 42.99
C PHE A 216 26.02 67.38 44.28
N VAL A 217 25.89 68.55 44.88
CA VAL A 217 26.57 68.99 46.10
C VAL A 217 25.84 68.39 47.32
N GLY A 218 26.60 67.82 48.25
CA GLY A 218 26.07 67.21 49.46
C GLY A 218 25.39 68.21 50.39
N ALA A 219 24.41 67.71 51.14
CA ALA A 219 24.00 68.28 52.42
C ALA A 219 23.70 67.12 53.38
N SER A 220 24.65 66.87 54.28
CA SER A 220 24.44 66.18 55.54
C SER A 220 23.61 67.06 56.46
N TYR A 221 22.62 66.49 57.14
CA TYR A 221 22.09 67.05 58.38
C TYR A 221 22.12 65.97 59.47
N ASP A 222 22.58 66.43 60.64
CA ASP A 222 22.65 65.77 61.95
C ASP A 222 21.36 65.06 62.38
#